data_AF-A0A3P6QPT5-F1
#
_entry.id   AF-A0A3P6QPT5-F1
#
_cell.length_a   1.000
_cell.length_b   1.000
_cell.length_c   1.000
_cell.angle_alpha   90.00
_cell.angle_beta   90.00
_cell.angle_gamma   90.00
#
_symmetry.space_group_name_H-M   'P 1'
#
loop_
_entity.id
_entity.type
_entity.pdbx_description
1 polymer ?
#
loop_
_entity_poly.entity_id
_entity_poly.type
_entity_poly.pdbx_seq_one_letter_code
_entity_poly.pdbx_strand_id
1 'polypeptide(L)'
;MNQDNEVGDGTTSVTVLAAELLREAEKLVNQRVHPQTIISGYRRALTIAQDALRQSCVSSGENLEEDLLRIARTTLGSKILNQHKDHFAKLAVDAVLRLKSSGNLDAIQIIKKLGGSLNESYLDEGFLLEKLPGMYQPRRVEKAKILIANTPMDTDKVKVFGSRVRVDSVAKVAELEAAEKLKMKEKVDKILAHNANVFINRQLIYNYPEQLFADAGVMAIEHADFEGIERLALVLGGEIVSTFDTPENVKFGSCDLIEEVMIGEDRLLRFSGVPLGEACSIVLRGATQQILEEAERSLHDALCVLITHVKESKTVAGAGASEIMMSTAVIVESQKVAGKEALAVESFGRALAQLPTIICDNAGLDSAELVTRLRAEHANGHHNMGIG
;
A
#
# COMPACT_ATOMS: atom_id res chain seq x y z
N MET A 1 15.06 6.06 9.90
CA MET A 1 13.91 5.77 9.03
C MET A 1 14.26 4.50 8.26
N ASN A 2 13.34 3.52 8.23
CA ASN A 2 13.59 2.19 7.66
C ASN A 2 13.21 2.19 6.18
N GLN A 3 14.05 1.60 5.33
CA GLN A 3 13.85 1.42 3.87
C GLN A 3 12.45 0.90 3.53
N ASP A 4 11.96 -0.05 4.33
CA ASP A 4 10.66 -0.70 4.21
C ASP A 4 9.49 0.30 4.25
N ASN A 5 9.56 1.28 5.16
CA ASN A 5 8.47 2.25 5.37
C ASN A 5 8.45 3.36 4.31
N GLU A 6 9.59 3.71 3.72
CA GLU A 6 9.69 4.84 2.78
C GLU A 6 9.57 4.41 1.32
N VAL A 7 10.12 3.24 0.96
CA VAL A 7 10.22 2.78 -0.44
C VAL A 7 9.56 1.42 -0.64
N GLY A 8 9.44 0.60 0.40
CA GLY A 8 8.92 -0.79 0.35
C GLY A 8 9.95 -1.80 -0.14
N ASP A 9 10.61 -1.55 -1.27
CA ASP A 9 11.61 -2.48 -1.84
C ASP A 9 13.07 -2.12 -1.46
N GLY A 10 13.98 -3.07 -1.64
CA GLY A 10 15.42 -2.90 -1.42
C GLY A 10 15.89 -3.13 0.01
N THR A 11 15.07 -3.70 0.89
CA THR A 11 15.42 -4.01 2.30
C THR A 11 16.66 -4.91 2.41
N THR A 12 16.74 -5.95 1.58
CA THR A 12 17.92 -6.83 1.47
C THR A 12 19.12 -6.07 0.89
N SER A 13 18.94 -5.27 -0.15
CA SER A 13 20.03 -4.53 -0.80
C SER A 13 20.72 -3.55 0.15
N VAL A 14 19.94 -2.82 0.97
CA VAL A 14 20.48 -1.88 1.96
C VAL A 14 21.29 -2.60 3.04
N THR A 15 20.79 -3.74 3.54
CA THR A 15 21.50 -4.51 4.58
C THR A 15 22.80 -5.13 4.07
N VAL A 16 22.78 -5.68 2.85
CA VAL A 16 23.98 -6.23 2.18
C VAL A 16 25.00 -5.14 1.91
N LEU A 17 24.59 -3.99 1.38
CA LEU A 17 25.50 -2.87 1.14
C LEU A 17 26.15 -2.37 2.43
N ALA A 18 25.37 -2.25 3.51
CA ALA A 18 25.89 -1.85 4.81
C ALA A 18 26.93 -2.86 5.35
N ALA A 19 26.67 -4.16 5.19
CA ALA A 19 27.61 -5.20 5.59
C ALA A 19 28.91 -5.16 4.77
N GLU A 20 28.83 -5.00 3.45
CA GLU A 20 30.01 -4.92 2.59
C GLU A 20 30.84 -3.64 2.85
N LEU A 21 30.19 -2.51 3.15
CA LEU A 21 30.90 -1.29 3.58
C LEU A 21 31.70 -1.50 4.87
N LEU A 22 31.14 -2.22 5.84
CA LEU A 22 31.82 -2.55 7.10
C LEU A 22 32.96 -3.54 6.88
N ARG A 23 32.78 -4.54 6.01
CA ARG A 23 33.82 -5.50 5.65
C ARG A 23 35.02 -4.82 4.98
N GLU A 24 34.78 -3.86 4.10
CA GLU A 24 35.84 -3.06 3.50
C GLU A 24 36.50 -2.11 4.53
N ALA A 25 35.72 -1.55 5.47
CA ALA A 25 36.26 -0.73 6.54
C ALA A 25 37.18 -1.52 7.47
N GLU A 26 36.85 -2.77 7.79
CA GLU A 26 37.69 -3.65 8.61
C GLU A 26 39.08 -3.86 7.98
N LYS A 27 39.14 -4.06 6.65
CA LYS A 27 40.42 -4.16 5.91
C LYS A 27 41.27 -2.90 6.08
N LEU A 28 40.66 -1.71 6.05
CA LEU A 28 41.35 -0.44 6.24
C LEU A 28 41.82 -0.23 7.69
N VAL A 29 41.02 -0.65 8.67
CA VAL A 29 41.41 -0.61 10.08
C VAL A 29 42.63 -1.51 10.32
N ASN A 30 42.65 -2.71 9.73
CA ASN A 30 43.80 -3.62 9.79
C ASN A 30 45.06 -3.03 9.13
N GLN A 31 44.89 -2.14 8.15
CA GLN A 31 45.98 -1.34 7.54
C GLN A 31 46.35 -0.08 8.34
N ARG A 32 45.83 0.09 9.57
CA ARG A 32 46.09 1.23 10.46
C ARG A 32 45.59 2.56 9.90
N VAL A 33 44.46 2.56 9.21
CA VAL A 33 43.69 3.76 8.88
C VAL A 33 42.75 4.08 10.04
N HIS A 34 42.75 5.33 10.51
CA HIS A 34 41.90 5.74 11.63
C HIS A 34 40.42 5.73 11.20
N PRO A 35 39.47 5.20 12.01
CA PRO A 35 38.05 5.13 11.64
C PRO A 35 37.45 6.47 11.20
N GLN A 36 37.85 7.57 11.84
CA GLN A 36 37.40 8.92 11.45
C GLN A 36 37.79 9.29 10.01
N THR A 37 38.96 8.85 9.53
CA THR A 37 39.38 9.06 8.15
C THR A 37 38.56 8.22 7.19
N ILE A 38 38.17 7.00 7.59
CA ILE A 38 37.28 6.13 6.81
C ILE A 38 35.91 6.79 6.67
N ILE A 39 35.34 7.29 7.78
CA ILE A 39 34.05 7.99 7.77
C ILE A 39 34.08 9.22 6.85
N SER A 40 35.17 10.01 6.89
CA SER A 40 35.35 11.16 5.99
C SER A 40 35.35 10.74 4.52
N GLY A 41 36.14 9.72 4.19
CA GLY A 41 36.21 9.18 2.83
C GLY A 41 34.87 8.62 2.35
N TYR A 42 34.14 7.88 3.19
CA TYR A 42 32.83 7.33 2.85
C TYR A 42 31.79 8.42 2.63
N ARG A 43 31.79 9.51 3.41
CA ARG A 43 30.89 10.65 3.18
C ARG A 43 31.15 11.33 1.83
N ARG A 44 32.42 11.48 1.48
CA ARG A 44 32.81 12.03 0.17
C ARG A 44 32.40 11.10 -0.97
N ALA A 45 32.68 9.81 -0.83
CA ALA A 45 32.29 8.79 -1.81
C ALA A 45 30.77 8.72 -2.01
N LEU A 46 29.99 8.81 -0.93
CA LEU A 46 28.52 8.84 -0.99
C LEU A 46 28.02 10.01 -1.82
N THR A 47 28.59 11.20 -1.67
CA THR A 47 28.19 12.39 -2.44
C THR A 47 28.46 12.18 -3.92
N ILE A 48 29.65 11.66 -4.27
CA ILE A 48 30.04 11.35 -5.66
C ILE A 48 29.11 10.30 -6.27
N ALA A 49 28.82 9.23 -5.52
CA ALA A 49 27.92 8.16 -5.97
C ALA A 49 26.50 8.68 -6.21
N GLN A 50 25.97 9.50 -5.28
CA GLN A 50 24.63 10.10 -5.43
C GLN A 50 24.56 11.05 -6.64
N ASP A 51 25.60 11.83 -6.88
CA ASP A 51 25.64 12.74 -8.03
C ASP A 51 25.71 11.96 -9.36
N ALA A 52 26.51 10.90 -9.41
CA ALA A 52 26.55 9.99 -10.57
C ALA A 52 25.18 9.33 -10.82
N LEU A 53 24.53 8.85 -9.75
CA LEU A 53 23.20 8.24 -9.85
C LEU A 53 22.17 9.24 -10.38
N ARG A 54 22.14 10.46 -9.84
CA ARG A 54 21.22 11.53 -10.30
C ARG A 54 21.43 11.91 -11.76
N GLN A 55 22.67 11.93 -12.23
CA GLN A 55 22.99 12.20 -13.64
C GLN A 55 22.55 11.07 -14.58
N SER A 56 22.52 9.84 -14.09
CA SER A 56 22.09 8.67 -14.86
C SER A 56 20.58 8.45 -14.91
N CYS A 57 19.81 9.19 -14.11
CA CYS A 57 18.36 9.02 -14.06
C CYS A 57 17.71 9.37 -15.40
N VAL A 58 16.85 8.47 -15.88
CA VAL A 58 16.00 8.71 -17.06
C VAL A 58 14.62 9.11 -16.55
N SER A 59 14.07 10.21 -17.08
CA SER A 59 12.70 10.64 -16.73
C SER A 59 11.70 9.84 -17.56
N SER A 60 10.73 9.24 -16.89
CA SER A 60 9.62 8.54 -17.51
C SER A 60 8.69 9.57 -18.15
N GLY A 61 8.78 9.71 -19.48
CA GLY A 61 7.99 10.64 -20.27
C GLY A 61 6.59 10.11 -20.56
N GLU A 62 6.23 9.96 -21.84
CA GLU A 62 4.91 9.50 -22.29
C GLU A 62 4.65 7.99 -22.09
N ASN A 63 5.69 7.20 -21.75
CA ASN A 63 5.62 5.75 -21.57
C ASN A 63 5.47 5.28 -20.11
N LEU A 64 4.81 6.08 -19.26
CA LEU A 64 4.71 5.80 -17.81
C LEU A 64 4.17 4.40 -17.49
N GLU A 65 3.15 3.93 -18.23
CA GLU A 65 2.56 2.60 -18.01
C GLU A 65 3.55 1.46 -18.29
N GLU A 66 4.34 1.57 -19.36
CA GLU A 66 5.34 0.55 -19.70
C GLU A 66 6.48 0.54 -18.67
N ASP A 67 6.91 1.71 -18.20
CA ASP A 67 7.90 1.83 -17.15
C ASP A 67 7.40 1.24 -15.83
N LEU A 68 6.16 1.54 -15.44
CA LEU A 68 5.51 0.94 -14.27
C LEU A 68 5.45 -0.59 -14.38
N LEU A 69 5.12 -1.14 -15.55
CA LEU A 69 5.12 -2.60 -15.77
C LEU A 69 6.52 -3.20 -15.64
N ARG A 70 7.56 -2.53 -16.15
CA ARG A 70 8.96 -2.99 -16.01
C ARG A 70 9.40 -2.98 -14.55
N ILE A 71 9.08 -1.91 -13.81
CA ILE A 71 9.39 -1.78 -12.38
C ILE A 71 8.69 -2.88 -11.58
N ALA A 72 7.38 -3.07 -11.80
CA ALA A 72 6.61 -4.11 -11.12
C ALA A 72 7.17 -5.52 -11.37
N ARG A 73 7.55 -5.83 -12.62
CA ARG A 73 8.17 -7.11 -12.99
C ARG A 73 9.49 -7.33 -12.25
N THR A 74 10.30 -6.29 -12.10
CA THR A 74 11.59 -6.38 -11.39
C THR A 74 11.37 -6.65 -9.90
N THR A 75 10.51 -5.88 -9.23
CA THR A 75 10.24 -6.04 -7.79
C THR A 75 9.58 -7.39 -7.47
N LEU A 76 8.73 -7.92 -8.36
CA LEU A 76 8.09 -9.23 -8.18
C LEU A 76 9.00 -10.41 -8.57
N GLY A 77 10.02 -10.17 -9.39
CA GLY A 77 10.89 -11.22 -9.95
C GLY A 77 11.72 -11.97 -8.91
N SER A 78 12.01 -11.37 -7.76
CA SER A 78 12.78 -11.97 -6.67
C SER A 78 11.92 -12.73 -5.65
N LYS A 79 10.59 -12.78 -5.82
CA LYS A 79 9.63 -13.28 -4.81
C LYS A 79 8.86 -14.51 -5.29
N ILE A 80 8.02 -15.09 -4.42
CA ILE A 80 7.16 -16.25 -4.76
C ILE A 80 6.29 -15.97 -5.99
N LEU A 81 5.92 -14.70 -6.20
CA LEU A 81 5.11 -14.26 -7.35
C LEU A 81 5.86 -14.29 -8.70
N ASN A 82 7.15 -14.65 -8.77
CA ASN A 82 7.92 -14.67 -10.01
C ASN A 82 7.27 -15.56 -11.10
N GLN A 83 6.66 -16.69 -10.72
CA GLN A 83 5.97 -17.58 -11.67
C GLN A 83 4.76 -16.91 -12.35
N HIS A 84 4.14 -15.94 -11.68
CA HIS A 84 2.94 -15.24 -12.12
C HIS A 84 3.18 -13.73 -12.25
N LYS A 85 4.43 -13.30 -12.43
CA LYS A 85 4.84 -11.89 -12.35
C LYS A 85 4.12 -11.01 -13.37
N ASP A 86 3.85 -11.51 -14.56
CA ASP A 86 3.17 -10.73 -15.61
C ASP A 86 1.72 -10.41 -15.25
N HIS A 87 1.06 -11.34 -14.54
CA HIS A 87 -0.31 -11.15 -14.08
C HIS A 87 -0.35 -10.12 -12.94
N PHE A 88 0.47 -10.32 -11.90
CA PHE A 88 0.52 -9.41 -10.76
C PHE A 88 1.09 -8.02 -11.11
N ALA A 89 2.02 -7.94 -12.06
CA ALA A 89 2.52 -6.65 -12.55
C ALA A 89 1.38 -5.84 -13.19
N LYS A 90 0.56 -6.44 -14.04
CA LYS A 90 -0.61 -5.76 -14.62
C LYS A 90 -1.61 -5.33 -13.54
N LEU A 91 -1.95 -6.22 -12.61
CA LEU A 91 -2.85 -5.89 -11.50
C LEU A 91 -2.35 -4.71 -10.66
N ALA A 92 -1.06 -4.69 -10.33
CA ALA A 92 -0.46 -3.62 -9.53
C ALA A 92 -0.47 -2.28 -10.30
N VAL A 93 -0.13 -2.31 -11.60
CA VAL A 93 -0.13 -1.11 -12.45
C VAL A 93 -1.55 -0.57 -12.64
N ASP A 94 -2.52 -1.42 -12.95
CA ASP A 94 -3.92 -1.04 -13.12
C ASP A 94 -4.47 -0.41 -11.83
N ALA A 95 -4.13 -0.97 -10.66
CA ALA A 95 -4.52 -0.43 -9.36
C ALA A 95 -3.91 0.97 -9.12
N VAL A 96 -2.62 1.15 -9.42
CA VAL A 96 -1.92 2.44 -9.22
C VAL A 96 -2.41 3.51 -10.19
N LEU A 97 -2.66 3.16 -11.46
CA LEU A 97 -3.21 4.10 -12.45
C LEU A 97 -4.62 4.59 -12.06
N ARG A 98 -5.41 3.77 -11.38
CA ARG A 98 -6.73 4.16 -10.85
C ARG A 98 -6.65 5.21 -9.74
N LEU A 99 -5.62 5.19 -8.90
CA LEU A 99 -5.43 6.13 -7.79
C LEU A 99 -5.20 7.60 -8.21
N LYS A 100 -5.04 7.90 -9.51
CA LYS A 100 -4.92 9.25 -10.09
C LYS A 100 -4.21 10.28 -9.19
N SER A 101 -2.90 10.13 -9.03
CA SER A 101 -2.00 11.07 -8.33
C SER A 101 -2.19 11.26 -6.82
N SER A 102 -3.24 10.68 -6.19
CA SER A 102 -3.42 10.75 -4.73
C SER A 102 -2.25 10.12 -3.98
N GLY A 103 -1.61 9.11 -4.60
CA GLY A 103 -0.37 8.51 -4.13
C GLY A 103 -0.48 7.92 -2.72
N ASN A 104 -1.70 7.57 -2.30
CA ASN A 104 -1.97 6.99 -0.99
C ASN A 104 -2.21 5.48 -1.14
N LEU A 105 -1.33 4.68 -0.53
CA LEU A 105 -1.43 3.23 -0.56
C LEU A 105 -2.69 2.73 0.16
N ASP A 106 -3.13 3.48 1.17
CA ASP A 106 -4.31 3.13 1.97
C ASP A 106 -5.59 3.08 1.14
N ALA A 107 -5.62 3.64 -0.07
CA ALA A 107 -6.76 3.55 -0.98
C ALA A 107 -6.89 2.17 -1.67
N ILE A 108 -5.82 1.37 -1.69
CA ILE A 108 -5.83 0.01 -2.24
C ILE A 108 -6.09 -0.97 -1.11
N GLN A 109 -7.22 -1.67 -1.17
CA GLN A 109 -7.51 -2.76 -0.24
C GLN A 109 -7.07 -4.10 -0.83
N ILE A 110 -6.32 -4.88 -0.05
CA ILE A 110 -5.96 -6.25 -0.42
C ILE A 110 -6.84 -7.21 0.39
N ILE A 111 -7.63 -8.03 -0.31
CA ILE A 111 -8.53 -9.04 0.28
C ILE A 111 -7.97 -10.42 -0.01
N LYS A 112 -7.56 -11.14 1.03
CA LYS A 112 -7.01 -12.50 0.92
C LYS A 112 -8.13 -13.53 1.08
N LYS A 113 -8.36 -14.35 0.06
CA LYS A 113 -9.32 -15.46 0.12
C LYS A 113 -8.65 -16.78 -0.19
N LEU A 114 -8.80 -17.74 0.73
CA LEU A 114 -8.27 -19.09 0.56
C LEU A 114 -8.99 -19.83 -0.58
N GLY A 115 -8.24 -20.66 -1.29
CA GLY A 115 -8.73 -21.52 -2.37
C GLY A 115 -8.45 -20.96 -3.76
N GLY A 116 -8.43 -21.87 -4.74
CA GLY A 116 -8.05 -21.55 -6.11
C GLY A 116 -6.54 -21.39 -6.30
N SER A 117 -6.17 -20.89 -7.48
CA SER A 117 -4.79 -20.58 -7.86
C SER A 117 -4.47 -19.08 -7.75
N LEU A 118 -3.18 -18.73 -7.68
CA LEU A 118 -2.74 -17.32 -7.68
C LEU A 118 -3.18 -16.56 -8.94
N ASN A 119 -3.33 -17.24 -10.07
CA ASN A 119 -3.81 -16.67 -11.34
C ASN A 119 -5.28 -16.22 -11.29
N GLU A 120 -6.07 -16.76 -10.35
CA GLU A 120 -7.46 -16.34 -10.14
C GLU A 120 -7.55 -15.05 -9.33
N SER A 121 -6.43 -14.47 -8.90
CA SER A 121 -6.41 -13.16 -8.27
C SER A 121 -6.78 -12.08 -9.28
N TYR A 122 -7.57 -11.08 -8.88
CA TYR A 122 -8.02 -10.03 -9.79
C TYR A 122 -8.22 -8.70 -9.08
N LEU A 123 -8.25 -7.62 -9.86
CA LEU A 123 -8.59 -6.27 -9.43
C LEU A 123 -10.09 -6.07 -9.72
N ASP A 124 -10.89 -5.86 -8.69
CA ASP A 124 -12.32 -5.58 -8.87
C ASP A 124 -12.49 -4.17 -9.47
N GLU A 125 -13.42 -4.00 -10.42
CA GLU A 125 -13.68 -2.69 -11.06
C GLU A 125 -14.30 -1.66 -10.10
N GLY A 126 -14.86 -2.14 -8.99
CA GLY A 126 -15.44 -1.30 -7.96
C GLY A 126 -14.70 -1.43 -6.64
N PHE A 127 -15.48 -1.61 -5.57
CA PHE A 127 -14.97 -1.80 -4.23
C PHE A 127 -15.66 -2.99 -3.56
N LEU A 128 -14.89 -3.79 -2.85
CA LEU A 128 -15.37 -4.96 -2.12
C LEU A 128 -15.31 -4.72 -0.62
N LEU A 129 -16.39 -5.03 0.08
CA LEU A 129 -16.47 -4.92 1.52
C LEU A 129 -16.74 -6.29 2.15
N GLU A 130 -15.92 -6.67 3.14
CA GLU A 130 -16.06 -7.91 3.92
C GLU A 130 -17.13 -7.80 5.01
N LYS A 131 -18.33 -7.39 4.60
CA LYS A 131 -19.51 -7.27 5.45
C LYS A 131 -20.75 -7.72 4.71
N LEU A 132 -21.74 -8.12 5.50
CA LEU A 132 -23.07 -8.46 5.04
C LEU A 132 -24.04 -7.35 5.43
N PRO A 133 -25.12 -7.17 4.65
CA PRO A 133 -26.21 -6.31 5.07
C PRO A 133 -26.92 -6.94 6.27
N GLY A 134 -27.63 -6.10 7.02
CA GLY A 134 -28.45 -6.54 8.14
C GLY A 134 -29.56 -7.53 7.75
N MET A 135 -30.17 -8.15 8.75
CA MET A 135 -31.22 -9.15 8.54
C MET A 135 -32.44 -8.54 7.84
N TYR A 136 -33.01 -9.28 6.87
CA TYR A 136 -34.20 -8.89 6.10
C TYR A 136 -34.07 -7.61 5.26
N GLN A 137 -32.85 -7.10 5.06
CA GLN A 137 -32.58 -5.95 4.22
C GLN A 137 -32.37 -6.36 2.76
N PRO A 138 -32.51 -5.43 1.79
CA PRO A 138 -32.25 -5.74 0.39
C PRO A 138 -30.79 -6.19 0.20
N ARG A 139 -30.58 -7.31 -0.50
CA ARG A 139 -29.25 -7.83 -0.84
C ARG A 139 -28.66 -7.24 -2.12
N ARG A 140 -29.52 -6.56 -2.90
CA ARG A 140 -29.17 -5.89 -4.14
C ARG A 140 -29.86 -4.53 -4.17
N VAL A 141 -29.09 -3.48 -4.42
CA VAL A 141 -29.58 -2.09 -4.53
C VAL A 141 -29.05 -1.50 -5.81
N GLU A 142 -29.96 -1.04 -6.68
CA GLU A 142 -29.63 -0.32 -7.91
C GLU A 142 -29.71 1.19 -7.67
N LYS A 143 -28.81 1.96 -8.31
CA LYS A 143 -28.66 3.41 -8.15
C LYS A 143 -28.64 3.81 -6.68
N ALA A 144 -27.67 3.27 -5.96
CA ALA A 144 -27.55 3.45 -4.53
C ALA A 144 -27.20 4.91 -4.20
N LYS A 145 -28.05 5.53 -3.38
CA LYS A 145 -27.74 6.76 -2.65
C LYS A 145 -27.29 6.37 -1.24
N ILE A 146 -26.02 6.61 -0.94
CA ILE A 146 -25.33 6.05 0.21
C ILE A 146 -25.03 7.15 1.21
N LEU A 147 -25.44 6.96 2.45
CA LEU A 147 -25.06 7.80 3.58
C LEU A 147 -23.96 7.09 4.38
N ILE A 148 -22.79 7.70 4.43
CA ILE A 148 -21.63 7.19 5.18
C ILE A 148 -21.58 7.93 6.51
N ALA A 149 -21.58 7.19 7.61
CA ALA A 149 -21.67 7.76 8.94
C ALA A 149 -20.67 7.16 9.92
N ASN A 150 -20.34 7.99 10.92
CA ASN A 150 -19.64 7.57 12.13
C ASN A 150 -20.42 8.10 13.33
N THR A 151 -21.52 7.43 13.65
CA THR A 151 -22.39 7.77 14.79
C THR A 151 -22.62 6.55 15.69
N PRO A 152 -22.68 6.72 17.01
CA PRO A 152 -23.30 5.72 17.87
C PRO A 152 -24.80 5.64 17.58
N MET A 153 -25.27 4.42 17.31
CA MET A 153 -26.70 4.11 17.27
C MET A 153 -27.26 3.81 18.66
N ASP A 154 -26.40 3.65 19.67
CA ASP A 154 -26.78 3.66 21.08
C ASP A 154 -27.28 5.06 21.50
N THR A 155 -27.87 5.11 22.69
CA THR A 155 -28.00 6.30 23.51
C THR A 155 -26.74 7.14 23.41
N ASP A 156 -26.91 8.44 23.11
CA ASP A 156 -25.84 9.41 23.32
C ASP A 156 -25.57 9.41 24.83
N LYS A 157 -24.64 8.56 25.27
CA LYS A 157 -24.14 8.61 26.63
C LYS A 157 -23.57 10.00 26.77
N VAL A 158 -24.35 10.87 27.40
CA VAL A 158 -23.91 12.22 27.75
C VAL A 158 -22.57 11.99 28.43
N LYS A 159 -21.49 12.58 27.90
CA LYS A 159 -20.11 12.38 28.37
C LYS A 159 -19.90 13.04 29.75
N VAL A 160 -20.88 12.96 30.65
CA VAL A 160 -20.75 13.31 32.06
C VAL A 160 -20.17 12.08 32.74
N PHE A 161 -18.85 12.04 32.88
CA PHE A 161 -18.19 11.01 33.67
C PHE A 161 -18.83 10.93 35.06
N GLY A 162 -19.40 9.78 35.41
CA GLY A 162 -19.94 9.51 36.75
C GLY A 162 -21.46 9.66 36.92
N SER A 163 -22.24 9.95 35.88
CA SER A 163 -23.71 9.94 35.98
C SER A 163 -24.24 8.50 36.12
N ARG A 164 -24.49 8.08 37.37
CA ARG A 164 -25.25 6.86 37.68
C ARG A 164 -26.73 7.21 37.75
N VAL A 165 -27.52 6.64 36.84
CA VAL A 165 -28.98 6.73 36.90
C VAL A 165 -29.45 5.86 38.08
N ARG A 166 -29.88 6.50 39.18
CA ARG A 166 -30.55 5.84 40.29
C ARG A 166 -32.05 5.97 40.07
N VAL A 167 -32.75 4.85 40.03
CA VAL A 167 -34.19 4.78 39.82
C VAL A 167 -34.86 4.26 41.08
N ASP A 168 -35.90 4.96 41.52
CA ASP A 168 -36.60 4.70 42.80
C ASP A 168 -37.61 3.54 42.71
N SER A 169 -37.93 3.07 41.49
CA SER A 169 -38.90 2.00 41.27
C SER A 169 -38.67 1.29 39.93
N VAL A 170 -39.16 0.05 39.83
CA VAL A 170 -39.13 -0.76 38.59
C VAL A 170 -39.92 -0.09 37.46
N ALA A 171 -40.98 0.66 37.76
CA ALA A 171 -41.75 1.40 36.77
C ALA A 171 -40.89 2.48 36.06
N LYS A 172 -40.04 3.20 36.82
CA LYS A 172 -39.12 4.19 36.23
C LYS A 172 -38.03 3.53 35.36
N VAL A 173 -37.65 2.28 35.64
CA VAL A 173 -36.74 1.51 34.77
C VAL A 173 -37.39 1.27 33.40
N ALA A 174 -38.65 0.82 33.40
CA ALA A 174 -39.39 0.59 32.16
C ALA A 174 -39.61 1.88 31.34
N GLU A 175 -39.88 3.01 32.02
CA GLU A 175 -39.96 4.32 31.38
C GLU A 175 -38.63 4.74 30.73
N LEU A 176 -37.50 4.48 31.39
CA LEU A 176 -36.17 4.74 30.83
C LEU A 176 -35.91 3.87 29.59
N GLU A 177 -36.18 2.56 29.65
CA GLU A 177 -36.02 1.67 28.51
C GLU A 177 -36.88 2.11 27.31
N ALA A 178 -38.13 2.53 27.55
CA ALA A 178 -39.00 3.06 26.52
C ALA A 178 -38.47 4.36 25.92
N ALA A 179 -37.96 5.27 26.76
CA ALA A 179 -37.34 6.52 26.31
C ALA A 179 -36.07 6.27 25.48
N GLU A 180 -35.26 5.28 25.83
CA GLU A 180 -34.07 4.89 25.05
C GLU A 180 -34.45 4.36 23.67
N LYS A 181 -35.47 3.48 23.58
CA LYS A 181 -36.01 3.01 22.30
C LYS A 181 -36.55 4.15 21.44
N LEU A 182 -37.26 5.10 22.06
CA LEU A 182 -37.82 6.24 21.34
C LEU A 182 -36.71 7.13 20.77
N LYS A 183 -35.63 7.38 21.51
CA LYS A 183 -34.46 8.12 21.00
C LYS A 183 -33.76 7.41 19.84
N MET A 184 -33.61 6.08 19.92
CA MET A 184 -33.05 5.29 18.82
C MET A 184 -33.93 5.42 17.58
N LYS A 185 -35.25 5.33 17.74
CA LYS A 185 -36.21 5.50 16.65
C LYS A 185 -36.14 6.90 16.05
N GLU A 186 -36.11 7.96 16.85
CA GLU A 186 -35.97 9.34 16.37
C GLU A 186 -34.67 9.54 15.57
N LYS A 187 -33.55 8.94 15.99
CA LYS A 187 -32.30 8.96 15.22
C LYS A 187 -32.46 8.26 13.87
N VAL A 188 -33.09 7.08 13.83
CA VAL A 188 -33.36 6.37 12.56
C VAL A 188 -34.28 7.20 11.67
N ASP A 189 -35.35 7.78 12.21
CA ASP A 189 -36.29 8.63 11.46
C ASP A 189 -35.57 9.85 10.86
N LYS A 190 -34.63 10.45 11.60
CA LYS A 190 -33.74 11.51 11.07
C LYS A 190 -32.89 11.01 9.90
N ILE A 191 -32.30 9.81 10.00
CA ILE A 191 -31.51 9.20 8.93
C ILE A 191 -32.38 8.92 7.69
N LEU A 192 -33.58 8.38 7.89
CA LEU A 192 -34.54 8.09 6.82
C LEU A 192 -35.01 9.36 6.11
N ALA A 193 -35.10 10.49 6.81
CA ALA A 193 -35.44 11.79 6.21
C ALA A 193 -34.43 12.27 5.15
N HIS A 194 -33.19 11.74 5.14
CA HIS A 194 -32.20 12.01 4.09
C HIS A 194 -32.52 11.28 2.76
N ASN A 195 -33.51 10.38 2.76
CA ASN A 195 -33.90 9.56 1.62
C ASN A 195 -32.71 8.79 1.01
N ALA A 196 -31.88 8.19 1.85
CA ALA A 196 -30.78 7.31 1.43
C ALA A 196 -31.28 5.85 1.34
N ASN A 197 -30.84 5.13 0.31
CA ASN A 197 -31.22 3.72 0.11
C ASN A 197 -30.26 2.79 0.87
N VAL A 198 -29.07 3.29 1.21
CA VAL A 198 -28.00 2.53 1.87
C VAL A 198 -27.41 3.41 2.96
N PHE A 199 -27.29 2.86 4.16
CA PHE A 199 -26.69 3.46 5.32
C PHE A 199 -25.48 2.64 5.74
N ILE A 200 -24.30 3.24 5.72
CA ILE A 200 -23.06 2.60 6.15
C ILE A 200 -22.61 3.29 7.42
N ASN A 201 -22.48 2.55 8.51
CA ASN A 201 -22.01 3.08 9.78
C ASN A 201 -20.73 2.41 10.23
N ARG A 202 -19.81 3.23 10.76
CA ARG A 202 -18.59 2.74 11.42
C ARG A 202 -18.91 1.92 12.66
N GLN A 203 -19.89 2.39 13.41
CA GLN A 203 -20.25 1.77 14.68
C GLN A 203 -21.28 0.67 14.44
N LEU A 204 -21.42 -0.20 15.43
CA LEU A 204 -22.43 -1.25 15.43
C LEU A 204 -23.83 -0.64 15.38
N ILE A 205 -24.73 -1.32 14.70
CA ILE A 205 -26.15 -1.00 14.59
C ILE A 205 -26.89 -2.10 15.36
N TYR A 206 -27.50 -1.75 16.49
CA TYR A 206 -28.24 -2.72 17.30
C TYR A 206 -29.49 -3.23 16.58
N ASN A 207 -29.97 -4.40 17.00
CA ASN A 207 -31.11 -5.10 16.38
C ASN A 207 -32.36 -4.23 16.22
N TYR A 208 -32.64 -3.31 17.16
CA TYR A 208 -33.83 -2.45 17.08
C TYR A 208 -33.73 -1.40 15.96
N PRO A 209 -32.69 -0.55 15.89
CA PRO A 209 -32.42 0.26 14.70
C PRO A 209 -32.30 -0.53 13.40
N GLU A 210 -31.65 -1.70 13.41
CA GLU A 210 -31.49 -2.56 12.23
C GLU A 210 -32.85 -3.01 11.67
N GLN A 211 -33.78 -3.40 12.55
CA GLN A 211 -35.15 -3.73 12.17
C GLN A 211 -35.88 -2.54 11.55
N LEU A 212 -35.72 -1.34 12.12
CA LEU A 212 -36.33 -0.13 11.56
C LEU A 212 -35.82 0.18 10.14
N PHE A 213 -34.53 -0.05 9.88
CA PHE A 213 -33.98 0.07 8.53
C PHE A 213 -34.54 -1.00 7.58
N ALA A 214 -34.70 -2.25 8.06
CA ALA A 214 -35.31 -3.32 7.28
C ALA A 214 -36.78 -3.01 6.92
N ASP A 215 -37.57 -2.52 7.87
CA ASP A 215 -38.96 -2.12 7.67
C ASP A 215 -39.09 -0.96 6.66
N ALA A 216 -38.10 -0.06 6.63
CA ALA A 216 -38.01 1.04 5.67
C ALA A 216 -37.41 0.63 4.31
N GLY A 217 -36.92 -0.61 4.18
CA GLY A 217 -36.25 -1.10 2.96
C GLY A 217 -34.88 -0.50 2.70
N VAL A 218 -34.19 0.03 3.73
CA VAL A 218 -32.85 0.60 3.63
C VAL A 218 -31.81 -0.46 3.97
N MET A 219 -30.77 -0.60 3.13
CA MET A 219 -29.63 -1.47 3.42
C MET A 219 -28.76 -0.80 4.49
N ALA A 220 -28.64 -1.42 5.66
CA ALA A 220 -27.75 -0.99 6.73
C ALA A 220 -26.51 -1.91 6.79
N ILE A 221 -25.34 -1.30 6.69
CA ILE A 221 -24.05 -1.97 6.83
C ILE A 221 -23.38 -1.44 8.09
N GLU A 222 -23.11 -2.32 9.04
CA GLU A 222 -22.50 -1.97 10.31
C GLU A 222 -21.02 -2.36 10.38
N HIS A 223 -20.32 -1.75 11.34
CA HIS A 223 -18.97 -2.15 11.74
C HIS A 223 -17.99 -2.22 10.55
N ALA A 224 -18.11 -1.27 9.62
CA ALA A 224 -17.07 -1.08 8.62
C ALA A 224 -15.84 -0.47 9.30
N ASP A 225 -14.68 -1.07 9.08
CA ASP A 225 -13.42 -0.62 9.68
C ASP A 225 -13.11 0.83 9.30
N PHE A 226 -12.27 1.50 10.11
CA PHE A 226 -11.94 2.91 9.89
C PHE A 226 -11.42 3.17 8.48
N GLU A 227 -10.43 2.38 8.06
CA GLU A 227 -9.89 2.42 6.70
C GLU A 227 -10.96 2.07 5.66
N GLY A 228 -11.83 1.11 5.96
CA GLY A 228 -12.93 0.73 5.07
C GLY A 228 -13.89 1.89 4.79
N ILE A 229 -14.21 2.70 5.79
CA ILE A 229 -15.09 3.87 5.64
C ILE A 229 -14.42 5.02 4.89
N GLU A 230 -13.14 5.28 5.18
CA GLU A 230 -12.40 6.30 4.43
C GLU A 230 -12.27 5.90 2.95
N ARG A 231 -11.96 4.62 2.66
CA ARG A 231 -11.98 4.08 1.30
C ARG A 231 -13.35 4.22 0.66
N LEU A 232 -14.43 3.83 1.34
CA LEU A 232 -15.79 3.98 0.82
C LEU A 232 -16.15 5.44 0.53
N ALA A 233 -15.72 6.37 1.38
CA ALA A 233 -15.93 7.80 1.16
C ALA A 233 -15.21 8.28 -0.11
N LEU A 234 -13.97 7.85 -0.32
CA LEU A 234 -13.20 8.14 -1.54
C LEU A 234 -13.85 7.52 -2.79
N VAL A 235 -14.21 6.23 -2.74
CA VAL A 235 -14.80 5.50 -3.87
C VAL A 235 -16.17 6.07 -4.28
N LEU A 236 -17.02 6.31 -3.29
CA LEU A 236 -18.41 6.72 -3.51
C LEU A 236 -18.53 8.23 -3.67
N GLY A 237 -17.48 8.99 -3.33
CA GLY A 237 -17.46 10.45 -3.34
C GLY A 237 -18.29 11.11 -2.23
N GLY A 238 -18.69 10.35 -1.21
CA GLY A 238 -19.48 10.82 -0.07
C GLY A 238 -18.62 11.37 1.06
N GLU A 239 -19.24 12.12 1.96
CA GLU A 239 -18.60 12.61 3.19
C GLU A 239 -19.00 11.75 4.40
N ILE A 240 -18.08 11.57 5.34
CA ILE A 240 -18.35 10.84 6.58
C ILE A 240 -19.08 11.78 7.55
N VAL A 241 -20.34 11.46 7.86
CA VAL A 241 -21.20 12.30 8.69
C VAL A 241 -21.33 11.76 10.11
N SER A 242 -21.31 12.65 11.10
CA SER A 242 -21.59 12.31 12.50
C SER A 242 -22.90 12.90 13.03
N THR A 243 -23.47 13.89 12.36
CA THR A 243 -24.71 14.59 12.76
C THR A 243 -25.73 14.62 11.63
N PHE A 244 -27.00 14.31 11.96
CA PHE A 244 -28.06 14.12 10.96
C PHE A 244 -29.12 15.23 10.94
N ASP A 245 -28.92 16.31 11.70
CA ASP A 245 -29.94 17.34 11.90
C ASP A 245 -30.20 18.21 10.65
N THR A 246 -29.24 18.31 9.74
CA THR A 246 -29.35 19.11 8.51
C THR A 246 -29.12 18.27 7.25
N PRO A 247 -30.18 17.81 6.57
CA PRO A 247 -30.07 16.99 5.35
C PRO A 247 -29.40 17.68 4.15
N GLU A 248 -29.54 19.00 4.05
CA GLU A 248 -29.09 19.76 2.88
C GLU A 248 -27.57 19.90 2.78
N ASN A 249 -26.85 19.75 3.90
CA ASN A 249 -25.39 19.94 3.97
C ASN A 249 -24.59 18.65 3.78
N VAL A 250 -25.26 17.51 3.58
CA VAL A 250 -24.58 16.20 3.51
C VAL A 250 -24.28 15.81 2.07
N LYS A 251 -23.00 15.57 1.79
CA LYS A 251 -22.59 14.97 0.52
C LYS A 251 -22.79 13.46 0.55
N PHE A 252 -23.81 12.98 -0.16
CA PHE A 252 -24.08 11.55 -0.30
C PHE A 252 -23.08 10.88 -1.24
N GLY A 253 -22.73 9.64 -0.92
CA GLY A 253 -22.06 8.75 -1.86
C GLY A 253 -23.06 8.20 -2.89
N SER A 254 -22.57 7.83 -4.06
CA SER A 254 -23.38 7.20 -5.10
C SER A 254 -22.67 6.00 -5.71
N CYS A 255 -23.40 4.95 -6.08
CA CYS A 255 -22.92 3.92 -7.01
C CYS A 255 -24.07 3.30 -7.81
N ASP A 256 -23.76 2.65 -8.92
CA ASP A 256 -24.77 2.08 -9.82
C ASP A 256 -25.41 0.80 -9.27
N LEU A 257 -24.61 -0.07 -8.64
CA LEU A 257 -25.09 -1.35 -8.14
C LEU A 257 -24.33 -1.76 -6.88
N ILE A 258 -25.07 -2.16 -5.85
CA ILE A 258 -24.54 -2.92 -4.71
C ILE A 258 -25.16 -4.30 -4.74
N GLU A 259 -24.34 -5.34 -4.66
CA GLU A 259 -24.84 -6.71 -4.56
C GLU A 259 -23.94 -7.60 -3.70
N GLU A 260 -24.56 -8.61 -3.08
CA GLU A 260 -23.86 -9.68 -2.37
C GLU A 260 -23.26 -10.68 -3.38
N VAL A 261 -21.93 -10.75 -3.43
CA VAL A 261 -21.18 -11.71 -4.24
C VAL A 261 -20.50 -12.74 -3.36
N MET A 262 -20.41 -13.98 -3.87
CA MET A 262 -19.68 -15.06 -3.21
C MET A 262 -18.30 -15.21 -3.84
N ILE A 263 -17.25 -15.05 -3.05
CA ILE A 263 -15.85 -15.16 -3.50
C ILE A 263 -15.19 -16.26 -2.67
N GLY A 264 -15.08 -17.45 -3.27
CA GLY A 264 -14.75 -18.67 -2.54
C GLY A 264 -15.91 -19.11 -1.65
N GLU A 265 -15.66 -19.19 -0.35
CA GLU A 265 -16.67 -19.55 0.65
C GLU A 265 -17.29 -18.33 1.34
N ASP A 266 -16.64 -17.17 1.21
CA ASP A 266 -17.05 -15.93 1.87
C ASP A 266 -18.01 -15.14 0.99
N ARG A 267 -18.91 -14.42 1.66
CA ARG A 267 -19.85 -13.50 1.02
C ARG A 267 -19.44 -12.07 1.31
N LEU A 268 -19.34 -11.29 0.25
CA LEU A 268 -18.84 -9.92 0.23
C LEU A 268 -19.87 -9.02 -0.44
N LEU A 269 -19.87 -7.73 -0.09
CA LEU A 269 -20.64 -6.74 -0.83
C LEU A 269 -19.76 -6.09 -1.89
N ARG A 270 -20.22 -6.14 -3.14
CA ARG A 270 -19.58 -5.48 -4.28
C ARG A 270 -20.30 -4.20 -4.64
N PHE A 271 -19.56 -3.10 -4.67
CA PHE A 271 -20.01 -1.79 -5.10
C PHE A 271 -19.51 -1.54 -6.53
N SER A 272 -20.38 -1.68 -7.53
CA SER A 272 -20.05 -1.48 -8.94
C SER A 272 -20.53 -0.11 -9.45
N GLY A 273 -19.86 0.42 -10.48
CA GLY A 273 -20.22 1.71 -11.08
C GLY A 273 -20.02 2.88 -10.12
N VAL A 274 -18.80 2.98 -9.58
CA VAL A 274 -18.43 3.98 -8.59
C VAL A 274 -17.95 5.27 -9.29
N PRO A 275 -18.35 6.46 -8.81
CA PRO A 275 -18.09 7.72 -9.50
C PRO A 275 -16.62 8.13 -9.45
N LEU A 276 -15.94 7.81 -8.36
CA LEU A 276 -14.52 8.06 -8.15
C LEU A 276 -13.82 6.71 -8.02
N GLY A 277 -13.09 6.31 -9.06
CA GLY A 277 -12.25 5.10 -9.03
C GLY A 277 -10.95 5.28 -8.24
N GLU A 278 -10.91 6.19 -7.26
CA GLU A 278 -9.69 6.55 -6.52
C GLU A 278 -9.29 5.54 -5.46
N ALA A 279 -10.10 4.51 -5.22
CA ALA A 279 -9.77 3.38 -4.37
C ALA A 279 -10.26 2.09 -5.05
N CYS A 280 -9.57 0.98 -4.78
CA CYS A 280 -9.82 -0.28 -5.45
C CYS A 280 -9.53 -1.47 -4.53
N SER A 281 -10.18 -2.60 -4.83
CA SER A 281 -9.98 -3.85 -4.08
C SER A 281 -9.29 -4.88 -4.96
N ILE A 282 -8.13 -5.37 -4.52
CA ILE A 282 -7.43 -6.50 -5.12
C ILE A 282 -7.80 -7.75 -4.32
N VAL A 283 -8.37 -8.74 -5.00
CA VAL A 283 -8.66 -10.04 -4.40
C VAL A 283 -7.50 -10.98 -4.71
N LEU A 284 -6.82 -11.44 -3.65
CA LEU A 284 -5.78 -12.48 -3.74
C LEU A 284 -6.39 -13.84 -3.46
N ARG A 285 -6.16 -14.77 -4.39
CA ARG A 285 -6.55 -16.19 -4.29
C ARG A 285 -5.30 -17.05 -4.14
N GLY A 286 -5.37 -18.10 -3.35
CA GLY A 286 -4.19 -18.93 -3.11
C GLY A 286 -4.50 -20.23 -2.39
N ALA A 287 -3.69 -21.25 -2.67
CA ALA A 287 -3.88 -22.61 -2.16
C ALA A 287 -3.64 -22.71 -0.64
N THR A 288 -2.74 -21.90 -0.08
CA THR A 288 -2.39 -21.90 1.34
C THR A 288 -2.30 -20.49 1.90
N GLN A 289 -2.50 -20.35 3.21
CA GLN A 289 -2.38 -19.06 3.90
C GLN A 289 -0.98 -18.47 3.76
N GLN A 290 0.07 -19.30 3.84
CA GLN A 290 1.45 -18.86 3.67
C GLN A 290 1.72 -18.24 2.30
N ILE A 291 1.18 -18.83 1.23
CA ILE A 291 1.30 -18.27 -0.12
C ILE A 291 0.55 -16.94 -0.22
N LEU A 292 -0.64 -16.83 0.40
CA LEU A 292 -1.41 -15.58 0.41
C LEU A 292 -0.71 -14.45 1.17
N GLU A 293 -0.13 -14.74 2.33
CA GLU A 293 0.63 -13.77 3.13
C GLU A 293 1.87 -13.29 2.37
N GLU A 294 2.59 -14.19 1.71
CA GLU A 294 3.76 -13.81 0.93
C GLU A 294 3.38 -13.07 -0.36
N ALA A 295 2.26 -13.44 -0.98
CA ALA A 295 1.71 -12.73 -2.14
C ALA A 295 1.27 -11.30 -1.78
N GLU A 296 0.60 -11.12 -0.64
CA GLU A 296 0.22 -9.81 -0.13
C GLU A 296 1.45 -8.94 0.12
N ARG A 297 2.47 -9.46 0.83
CA ARG A 297 3.72 -8.73 1.06
C ARG A 297 4.42 -8.37 -0.25
N SER A 298 4.53 -9.34 -1.16
CA SER A 298 5.15 -9.13 -2.47
C SER A 298 4.46 -8.05 -3.29
N LEU A 299 3.11 -8.04 -3.26
CA LEU A 299 2.29 -7.06 -3.96
C LEU A 299 2.36 -5.69 -3.28
N HIS A 300 2.35 -5.64 -1.94
CA HIS A 300 2.51 -4.42 -1.17
C HIS A 300 3.81 -3.69 -1.53
N ASP A 301 4.93 -4.40 -1.55
CA ASP A 301 6.23 -3.84 -1.93
C ASP A 301 6.20 -3.30 -3.37
N ALA A 302 5.56 -4.01 -4.30
CA ALA A 302 5.40 -3.54 -5.68
C ALA A 302 4.54 -2.26 -5.73
N LEU A 303 3.41 -2.21 -5.02
CA LEU A 303 2.56 -1.02 -4.95
C LEU A 303 3.29 0.18 -4.34
N CYS A 304 4.08 -0.02 -3.29
CA CYS A 304 4.89 1.04 -2.67
C CYS A 304 5.88 1.67 -3.67
N VAL A 305 6.61 0.83 -4.42
CA VAL A 305 7.56 1.31 -5.43
C VAL A 305 6.84 2.04 -6.57
N LEU A 306 5.73 1.50 -7.07
CA LEU A 306 4.96 2.10 -8.15
C LEU A 306 4.37 3.46 -7.75
N ILE A 307 3.80 3.57 -6.53
CA ILE A 307 3.28 4.84 -6.00
C ILE A 307 4.41 5.86 -5.83
N THR A 308 5.58 5.43 -5.38
CA THR A 308 6.76 6.30 -5.28
C THR A 308 7.20 6.78 -6.65
N HIS A 309 7.15 5.93 -7.67
CA HIS A 309 7.48 6.29 -9.05
C HIS A 309 6.45 7.24 -9.69
N VAL A 310 5.16 7.12 -9.34
CA VAL A 310 4.14 8.10 -9.75
C VAL A 310 4.43 9.48 -9.15
N LYS A 311 4.97 9.55 -7.93
CA LYS A 311 5.41 10.81 -7.31
C LYS A 311 6.72 11.33 -7.90
N GLU A 312 7.69 10.44 -8.16
CA GLU A 312 8.98 10.75 -8.78
C GLU A 312 9.22 9.87 -10.02
N SER A 313 8.90 10.42 -11.19
CA SER A 313 8.96 9.74 -12.48
C SER A 313 10.38 9.63 -13.04
N LYS A 314 11.29 9.07 -12.24
CA LYS A 314 12.67 8.78 -12.63
C LYS A 314 12.96 7.29 -12.47
N THR A 315 13.75 6.76 -13.40
CA THR A 315 14.25 5.38 -13.37
C THR A 315 15.76 5.35 -13.53
N VAL A 316 16.36 4.25 -13.08
CA VAL A 316 17.79 3.96 -13.22
C VAL A 316 17.96 2.52 -13.71
N ALA A 317 19.07 2.22 -14.37
CA ALA A 317 19.36 0.88 -14.84
C ALA A 317 19.65 -0.06 -13.66
N GLY A 318 18.85 -1.11 -13.50
CA GLY A 318 18.97 -2.07 -12.40
C GLY A 318 20.03 -3.16 -12.63
N ALA A 319 19.90 -4.25 -11.87
CA ALA A 319 20.72 -5.46 -12.00
C ALA A 319 22.24 -5.23 -11.97
N GLY A 320 22.70 -4.35 -11.08
CA GLY A 320 24.12 -4.04 -10.92
C GLY A 320 24.64 -2.91 -11.79
N ALA A 321 23.88 -2.42 -12.78
CA ALA A 321 24.34 -1.37 -13.68
C ALA A 321 24.58 -0.05 -12.92
N SER A 322 23.59 0.39 -12.12
CA SER A 322 23.72 1.60 -11.31
C SER A 322 24.85 1.49 -10.28
N GLU A 323 25.01 0.32 -9.66
CA GLU A 323 26.04 0.06 -8.67
C GLU A 323 27.45 0.10 -9.26
N ILE A 324 27.66 -0.49 -10.45
CA ILE A 324 28.94 -0.44 -11.16
C ILE A 324 29.25 0.96 -11.69
N MET A 325 28.25 1.68 -12.18
CA MET A 325 28.42 3.05 -12.63
C MET A 325 28.84 3.95 -11.47
N MET A 326 28.15 3.88 -10.33
CA MET A 326 28.53 4.61 -9.11
C MET A 326 29.93 4.19 -8.64
N SER A 327 30.25 2.89 -8.66
CA SER A 327 31.57 2.37 -8.32
C SER A 327 32.68 2.99 -9.20
N THR A 328 32.46 3.01 -10.51
CA THR A 328 33.40 3.59 -11.48
C THR A 328 33.64 5.07 -11.23
N ALA A 329 32.56 5.84 -11.01
CA ALA A 329 32.65 7.26 -10.70
C ALA A 329 33.46 7.51 -9.41
N VAL A 330 33.19 6.74 -8.36
CA VAL A 330 33.90 6.83 -7.08
C VAL A 330 35.38 6.47 -7.22
N ILE A 331 35.72 5.44 -8.00
CA ILE A 331 37.12 5.01 -8.23
C ILE A 331 37.89 6.06 -9.04
N VAL A 332 37.27 6.68 -10.05
CA VAL A 332 37.93 7.74 -10.83
C VAL A 332 38.19 8.98 -9.96
N GLU A 333 37.24 9.35 -9.11
CA GLU A 333 37.42 10.48 -8.20
C GLU A 333 38.40 10.18 -7.06
N SER A 334 38.53 8.92 -6.63
CA SER A 334 39.50 8.53 -5.58
C SER A 334 40.94 8.85 -5.99
N GLN A 335 41.27 8.75 -7.28
CA GLN A 335 42.59 9.10 -7.83
C GLN A 335 42.95 10.58 -7.67
N LYS A 336 41.94 11.45 -7.52
CA LYS A 336 42.12 12.89 -7.30
C LYS A 336 42.24 13.25 -5.81
N VAL A 337 41.96 12.30 -4.91
CA VAL A 337 42.05 12.49 -3.46
C VAL A 337 43.45 12.18 -2.99
N ALA A 338 44.03 13.07 -2.17
CA ALA A 338 45.34 12.86 -1.58
C ALA A 338 45.24 12.18 -0.20
N GLY A 339 46.20 11.30 0.10
CA GLY A 339 46.38 10.72 1.42
C GLY A 339 45.52 9.49 1.72
N LYS A 340 45.40 9.13 3.01
CA LYS A 340 44.71 7.92 3.47
C LYS A 340 43.20 7.93 3.22
N GLU A 341 42.62 9.10 2.97
CA GLU A 341 41.20 9.23 2.64
C GLU A 341 40.89 8.63 1.26
N ALA A 342 41.84 8.66 0.32
CA ALA A 342 41.68 8.04 -1.01
C ALA A 342 41.39 6.54 -0.92
N LEU A 343 42.05 5.83 0.01
CA LEU A 343 41.84 4.41 0.26
C LEU A 343 40.41 4.11 0.74
N ALA A 344 39.84 5.01 1.55
CA ALA A 344 38.46 4.89 2.01
C ALA A 344 37.44 5.21 0.90
N VAL A 345 37.72 6.21 0.05
CA VAL A 345 36.88 6.48 -1.12
C VAL A 345 36.89 5.27 -2.06
N GLU A 346 38.07 4.70 -2.33
CA GLU A 346 38.21 3.52 -3.19
C GLU A 346 37.48 2.29 -2.61
N SER A 347 37.58 2.05 -1.30
CA SER A 347 36.93 0.91 -0.67
C SER A 347 35.39 1.02 -0.70
N PHE A 348 34.84 2.24 -0.67
CA PHE A 348 33.41 2.46 -0.92
C PHE A 348 33.00 2.02 -2.32
N GLY A 349 33.78 2.39 -3.35
CA GLY A 349 33.56 1.93 -4.73
C GLY A 349 33.64 0.41 -4.86
N ARG A 350 34.57 -0.23 -4.15
CA ARG A 350 34.68 -1.70 -4.10
C ARG A 350 33.45 -2.34 -3.46
N ALA A 351 32.95 -1.79 -2.36
CA ALA A 351 31.75 -2.29 -1.68
C ALA A 351 30.51 -2.20 -2.58
N LEU A 352 30.31 -1.09 -3.31
CA LEU A 352 29.21 -0.98 -4.29
C LEU A 352 29.26 -2.09 -5.34
N ALA A 353 30.46 -2.39 -5.84
CA ALA A 353 30.63 -3.42 -6.85
C ALA A 353 30.56 -4.86 -6.31
N GLN A 354 30.33 -5.07 -5.00
CA GLN A 354 30.01 -6.39 -4.45
C GLN A 354 28.54 -6.77 -4.64
N LEU A 355 27.63 -5.80 -4.71
CA LEU A 355 26.21 -6.07 -4.98
C LEU A 355 26.00 -6.89 -6.28
N PRO A 356 26.54 -6.48 -7.44
CA PRO A 356 26.46 -7.29 -8.66
C PRO A 356 27.17 -8.64 -8.54
N THR A 357 28.26 -8.74 -7.78
CA THR A 357 28.93 -10.02 -7.50
C THR A 357 27.97 -10.99 -6.82
N ILE A 358 27.26 -10.52 -5.78
CA ILE A 358 26.30 -11.32 -5.02
C ILE A 358 25.10 -11.72 -5.90
N ILE A 359 24.67 -10.85 -6.82
CA ILE A 359 23.63 -11.19 -7.81
C ILE A 359 24.10 -12.36 -8.70
N CYS A 360 25.33 -12.30 -9.23
CA CYS A 360 25.90 -13.37 -10.03
C CYS A 360 26.06 -14.68 -9.23
N ASP A 361 26.54 -14.59 -7.98
CA ASP A 361 26.73 -15.74 -7.10
C ASP A 361 25.39 -16.44 -6.80
N ASN A 362 24.33 -15.66 -6.53
CA ASN A 362 22.97 -16.19 -6.33
C ASN A 362 22.42 -16.88 -7.59
N ALA A 363 22.84 -16.44 -8.77
CA ALA A 363 22.49 -17.07 -10.04
C ALA A 363 23.37 -18.29 -10.39
N GLY A 364 24.44 -18.56 -9.61
CA GLY A 364 25.39 -19.63 -9.88
C GLY A 364 26.31 -19.36 -11.09
N LEU A 365 26.50 -18.10 -11.45
CA LEU A 365 27.35 -17.66 -12.56
C LEU A 365 28.78 -17.36 -12.09
N ASP A 366 29.74 -17.27 -13.01
CA ASP A 366 31.09 -16.78 -12.69
C ASP A 366 31.06 -15.26 -12.43
N SER A 367 30.90 -14.91 -11.16
CA SER A 367 30.80 -13.52 -10.71
C SER A 367 32.08 -12.72 -10.98
N ALA A 368 33.26 -13.36 -10.91
CA ALA A 368 34.53 -12.68 -11.14
C ALA A 368 34.68 -12.25 -12.60
N GLU A 369 34.36 -13.13 -13.56
CA GLU A 369 34.42 -12.81 -14.98
C GLU A 369 33.36 -11.76 -15.36
N LEU A 370 32.10 -12.00 -14.97
CA LEU A 370 30.97 -11.14 -15.38
C LEU A 370 31.06 -9.73 -14.82
N VAL A 371 31.41 -9.58 -13.53
CA VAL A 371 31.55 -8.24 -12.93
C VAL A 371 32.73 -7.48 -13.55
N THR A 372 33.83 -8.19 -13.87
CA THR A 372 34.98 -7.57 -14.52
C THR A 372 34.64 -7.08 -15.93
N ARG A 373 33.92 -7.90 -16.71
CA ARG A 373 33.41 -7.51 -18.03
C ARG A 373 32.44 -6.33 -17.93
N LEU A 374 31.53 -6.36 -16.96
CA LEU A 374 30.56 -5.29 -16.74
C LEU A 374 31.25 -3.96 -16.42
N ARG A 375 32.28 -3.98 -15.56
CA ARG A 375 33.10 -2.78 -15.28
C ARG A 375 33.79 -2.24 -16.53
N ALA A 376 34.32 -3.11 -17.40
CA ALA A 376 34.95 -2.68 -18.63
C ALA A 376 33.96 -1.99 -19.59
N GLU A 377 32.75 -2.53 -19.73
CA GLU A 377 31.69 -1.92 -20.55
C GLU A 377 31.26 -0.54 -20.01
N HIS A 378 31.08 -0.43 -18.70
CA HIS A 378 30.77 0.85 -18.04
C HIS A 378 31.89 1.87 -18.19
N ALA A 379 33.15 1.45 -18.13
CA ALA A 379 34.30 2.31 -18.38
C ALA A 379 34.37 2.81 -19.84
N ASN A 380 33.85 2.01 -20.79
CA ASN A 380 33.72 2.39 -22.21
C ASN A 380 32.49 3.26 -22.52
N GLY A 381 31.71 3.65 -21.50
CA GLY A 381 30.54 4.52 -21.65
C GLY A 381 29.21 3.79 -21.81
N HIS A 382 29.17 2.46 -21.75
CA HIS A 382 27.94 1.67 -21.81
C HIS A 382 27.25 1.55 -20.45
N HIS A 383 26.80 2.68 -19.89
CA HIS A 383 26.27 2.78 -18.52
C HIS A 383 24.93 2.05 -18.28
N ASN A 384 24.23 1.62 -19.33
CA ASN A 384 22.94 0.92 -19.23
C ASN A 384 23.09 -0.61 -19.19
N MET A 385 24.30 -1.14 -19.33
CA MET A 385 24.53 -2.58 -19.29
C MET A 385 24.39 -3.09 -17.85
N GLY A 386 23.58 -4.12 -17.64
CA GLY A 386 23.40 -4.81 -16.36
C GLY A 386 23.63 -6.31 -16.50
N ILE A 387 23.44 -7.04 -15.39
CA ILE A 387 23.45 -8.50 -15.37
C ILE A 387 22.05 -8.98 -15.73
N GLY A 388 21.90 -9.76 -16.81
CA GLY A 388 20.61 -10.19 -17.33
C GLY A 388 20.63 -11.59 -17.90
#